data_AF-A0A0P7VQV1-F1
#
_entry.id   AF-A0A0P7VQV1-F1
#
_cell.length_a   1.000
_cell.length_b   1.000
_cell.length_c   1.000
_cell.angle_alpha   90.00
_cell.angle_beta   90.00
_cell.angle_gamma   90.00
#
_symmetry.space_group_name_H-M   'P 1'
#
loop_
_entity.id
_entity.type
_entity.pdbx_description
1 polymer ?
#
loop_
_entity_poly.entity_id
_entity_poly.type
_entity_poly.pdbx_seq_one_letter_code
_entity_poly.pdbx_strand_id
1 'polypeptide(L)'
;MIGLRNAAEIAARIDALREDAAADPISGTEQELIDAILSLRETAPNVLVALRDISVDLPQIGPAVDRLSARLEALAARGVDVENLPFEGSYGRTSMEYYDGFVFGFYDDARPDLPPLATGGRYDALTAVLGGGTGVPAVGGVIRPEQVLALEAAT
;
A
#
# COMPACT_ATOMS: atom_id res chain seq x y z
N MET A 1 -17.92 18.51 35.90
CA MET A 1 -17.27 17.91 34.72
C MET A 1 -16.03 17.20 35.21
N ILE A 2 -15.93 15.87 35.03
CA ILE A 2 -14.80 15.05 35.49
C ILE A 2 -14.13 14.53 34.22
N GLY A 3 -13.13 15.24 33.71
CA GLY A 3 -12.43 14.92 32.47
C GLY A 3 -11.62 16.10 31.92
N LEU A 4 -10.62 15.80 31.09
CA LEU A 4 -9.74 16.81 30.45
C LEU A 4 -10.39 17.54 29.26
N ARG A 5 -11.53 17.04 28.77
CA ARG A 5 -12.26 17.65 27.65
C ARG A 5 -13.18 18.75 28.14
N ASN A 6 -13.17 19.89 27.46
CA ASN A 6 -14.11 20.98 27.69
C ASN A 6 -15.49 20.69 27.06
N ALA A 7 -16.49 21.50 27.39
CA ALA A 7 -17.85 21.31 26.90
C ALA A 7 -17.98 21.35 25.36
N ALA A 8 -17.19 22.20 24.70
CA ALA A 8 -17.20 22.32 23.24
C ALA A 8 -16.59 21.09 22.56
N GLU A 9 -15.51 20.54 23.11
CA GLU A 9 -14.91 19.29 22.63
C GLU A 9 -15.87 18.10 22.79
N ILE A 10 -16.63 18.07 23.89
CA ILE A 10 -17.67 17.06 24.10
C ILE A 10 -18.79 17.21 23.07
N ALA A 11 -19.28 18.43 22.84
CA ALA A 11 -20.32 18.70 21.87
C ALA A 11 -19.89 18.32 20.44
N ALA A 12 -18.69 18.75 20.02
CA ALA A 12 -18.13 18.42 18.71
C ALA A 12 -17.99 16.90 18.50
N ARG A 13 -17.59 16.15 19.55
CA ARG A 13 -17.52 14.70 19.46
C ARG A 13 -18.90 14.05 19.35
N ILE A 14 -19.91 14.57 20.03
CA ILE A 14 -21.30 14.08 19.92
C ILE A 14 -21.83 14.31 18.50
N ASP A 15 -21.57 15.49 17.93
CA ASP A 15 -22.02 15.81 16.58
C ASP A 15 -21.34 14.92 15.54
N ALA A 16 -20.02 14.71 15.65
CA ALA A 16 -19.30 13.76 14.78
C ALA A 16 -19.86 12.32 14.88
N LEU A 17 -20.18 11.85 16.09
CA LEU A 17 -20.77 10.51 16.26
C LEU A 17 -22.19 10.41 15.66
N ARG A 18 -22.97 11.49 15.70
CA ARG A 18 -24.30 11.55 15.07
C ARG A 18 -24.19 11.56 13.55
N GLU A 19 -23.21 12.28 13.01
CA GLU A 19 -22.90 12.29 11.58
C GLU A 19 -22.46 10.90 11.10
N ASP A 20 -21.49 10.27 11.78
CA ASP A 20 -21.04 8.90 11.48
C ASP A 20 -22.21 7.90 11.53
N ALA A 21 -23.10 8.02 12.52
CA ALA A 21 -24.25 7.13 12.67
C ALA A 21 -25.34 7.38 11.62
N ALA A 22 -25.39 8.57 11.04
CA ALA A 22 -26.32 8.93 9.98
C ALA A 22 -25.75 8.66 8.57
N ALA A 23 -24.45 8.39 8.46
CA ALA A 23 -23.83 8.03 7.19
C ALA A 23 -24.37 6.69 6.69
N ASP A 24 -24.63 6.61 5.39
CA ASP A 24 -25.06 5.37 4.76
C ASP A 24 -23.93 4.32 4.85
N PRO A 25 -24.28 3.02 5.00
CA PRO A 25 -23.29 1.96 4.91
C PRO A 25 -22.60 1.96 3.53
N ILE A 26 -21.35 1.47 3.49
CA ILE A 26 -20.67 1.18 2.23
C ILE A 26 -21.55 0.24 1.41
N SER A 27 -21.80 0.58 0.15
CA SER A 27 -22.68 -0.22 -0.70
C SER A 27 -22.10 -1.63 -0.92
N GLY A 28 -22.97 -2.60 -1.21
CA GLY A 28 -22.52 -3.98 -1.49
C GLY A 28 -21.53 -4.03 -2.67
N THR A 29 -21.77 -3.23 -3.70
CA THR A 29 -20.88 -3.12 -4.86
C THR A 29 -19.51 -2.56 -4.48
N GLU A 30 -19.44 -1.50 -3.67
CA GLU A 30 -18.14 -0.97 -3.21
C GLU A 30 -17.39 -1.99 -2.34
N GLN A 31 -18.08 -2.74 -1.49
CA GLN A 31 -17.49 -3.83 -0.72
C GLN A 31 -16.90 -4.91 -1.63
N GLU A 32 -17.67 -5.36 -2.63
CA GLU A 32 -17.22 -6.35 -3.61
C GLU A 32 -15.99 -5.88 -4.39
N LEU A 33 -15.94 -4.61 -4.79
CA LEU A 33 -14.79 -4.04 -5.49
C LEU A 33 -13.55 -3.94 -4.58
N ILE A 34 -13.74 -3.56 -3.31
CA ILE A 34 -12.65 -3.55 -2.32
C ILE A 34 -12.12 -4.98 -2.12
N ASP A 35 -12.99 -5.96 -1.92
CA ASP A 35 -12.61 -7.37 -1.76
C ASP A 35 -11.91 -7.91 -3.01
N ALA A 36 -12.38 -7.52 -4.20
CA ALA A 36 -11.73 -7.86 -5.46
C ALA A 36 -10.29 -7.33 -5.49
N ILE A 37 -10.05 -6.06 -5.16
CA ILE A 37 -8.70 -5.47 -5.12
C ILE A 37 -7.81 -6.21 -4.10
N LEU A 38 -8.33 -6.51 -2.91
CA LEU A 38 -7.58 -7.14 -1.83
C LEU A 38 -7.22 -8.60 -2.08
N SER A 39 -8.01 -9.28 -2.91
CA SER A 39 -7.79 -10.67 -3.31
C SER A 39 -6.85 -10.82 -4.52
N LEU A 40 -6.47 -9.73 -5.19
CA LEU A 40 -5.54 -9.78 -6.33
C LEU A 40 -4.20 -10.37 -5.90
N ARG A 41 -3.85 -11.50 -6.50
CA ARG A 41 -2.54 -12.14 -6.38
C ARG A 41 -2.18 -12.82 -7.70
N GLU A 42 -1.35 -12.16 -8.51
CA GLU A 42 -0.91 -12.66 -9.81
C GLU A 42 0.37 -11.93 -10.27
N THR A 43 0.83 -12.17 -11.49
CA THR A 43 1.83 -11.33 -12.16
C THR A 43 1.33 -9.90 -12.34
N ALA A 44 2.27 -8.95 -12.23
CA ALA A 44 2.00 -7.51 -12.31
C ALA A 44 1.21 -7.10 -13.58
N PRO A 45 1.51 -7.62 -14.78
CA PRO A 45 0.72 -7.30 -15.99
C PRO A 45 -0.74 -7.78 -15.91
N ASN A 46 -0.98 -8.99 -15.41
CA ASN A 46 -2.33 -9.54 -15.28
C ASN A 46 -3.14 -8.75 -14.25
N VAL A 47 -2.53 -8.39 -13.11
CA VAL A 47 -3.14 -7.51 -12.11
C VAL A 47 -3.43 -6.14 -12.70
N LEU A 48 -2.52 -5.55 -13.49
CA LEU A 48 -2.76 -4.24 -14.10
C LEU A 48 -4.01 -4.25 -15.01
N VAL A 49 -4.24 -5.34 -15.75
CA VAL A 49 -5.47 -5.53 -16.54
C VAL A 49 -6.70 -5.57 -15.64
N ALA A 50 -6.68 -6.38 -14.58
CA ALA A 50 -7.79 -6.48 -13.63
C ALA A 50 -8.08 -5.13 -12.94
N LEU A 51 -7.05 -4.39 -12.54
CA LEU A 51 -7.21 -3.07 -11.93
C LEU A 51 -7.76 -2.02 -12.90
N ARG A 52 -7.44 -2.11 -14.20
CA ARG A 52 -8.04 -1.26 -15.23
C ARG A 52 -9.54 -1.52 -15.37
N ASP A 53 -9.95 -2.78 -15.33
CA ASP A 53 -11.36 -3.17 -15.36
C ASP A 53 -12.10 -2.63 -14.11
N ILE A 54 -11.56 -2.89 -12.92
CA ILE A 54 -12.10 -2.37 -11.66
C ILE A 54 -12.18 -0.84 -11.66
N SER A 55 -11.21 -0.15 -12.29
CA SER A 55 -11.20 1.32 -12.36
C SER A 55 -12.34 1.92 -13.19
N VAL A 56 -13.04 1.13 -14.00
CA VAL A 56 -14.26 1.56 -14.70
C VAL A 56 -15.38 1.82 -13.70
N ASP A 57 -15.58 0.91 -12.74
CA ASP A 57 -16.60 1.00 -11.71
C ASP A 57 -16.14 1.78 -10.47
N LEU A 58 -14.82 1.84 -10.22
CA LEU A 58 -14.18 2.58 -9.13
C LEU A 58 -13.14 3.59 -9.67
N PRO A 59 -13.55 4.68 -10.33
CA PRO A 59 -12.63 5.63 -10.99
C PRO A 59 -11.61 6.27 -10.05
N GLN A 60 -11.87 6.27 -8.74
CA GLN A 60 -11.00 6.79 -7.68
C GLN A 60 -9.63 6.09 -7.66
N ILE A 61 -9.54 4.82 -8.09
CA ILE A 61 -8.25 4.10 -8.15
C ILE A 61 -7.45 4.40 -9.41
N GLY A 62 -8.05 5.02 -10.45
CA GLY A 62 -7.43 5.26 -11.75
C GLY A 62 -6.01 5.87 -11.66
N PRO A 63 -5.79 6.96 -10.89
CA PRO A 63 -4.45 7.52 -10.74
C PRO A 63 -3.41 6.56 -10.14
N ALA A 64 -3.82 5.61 -9.30
CA ALA A 64 -2.93 4.58 -8.76
C ALA A 64 -2.61 3.52 -9.83
N VAL A 65 -3.59 3.15 -10.65
CA VAL A 65 -3.43 2.22 -11.79
C VAL A 65 -2.47 2.79 -12.83
N ASP A 66 -2.59 4.08 -13.17
CA ASP A 66 -1.68 4.76 -14.09
C ASP A 66 -0.24 4.77 -13.56
N ARG A 67 -0.07 5.05 -12.26
CA ARG A 67 1.24 4.99 -11.60
C ARG A 67 1.83 3.59 -11.59
N LEU A 68 1.01 2.54 -11.49
CA LEU A 68 1.46 1.16 -11.61
C LEU A 68 1.95 0.89 -13.05
N SER A 69 1.16 1.23 -14.07
CA SER A 69 1.53 1.08 -15.49
C SER A 69 2.87 1.74 -15.79
N ALA A 70 3.02 3.02 -15.45
CA ALA A 70 4.25 3.78 -15.68
C ALA A 70 5.46 3.17 -14.95
N ARG A 71 5.25 2.57 -13.77
CA ARG A 71 6.32 1.90 -13.02
C ARG A 71 6.74 0.60 -13.70
N LEU A 72 5.78 -0.21 -14.15
CA LEU A 72 6.08 -1.46 -14.86
C LEU A 72 6.86 -1.17 -16.16
N GLU A 73 6.45 -0.16 -16.92
CA GLU A 73 7.18 0.30 -18.11
C GLU A 73 8.62 0.74 -17.76
N ALA A 74 8.78 1.52 -16.68
CA ALA A 74 10.09 1.99 -16.23
C ALA A 74 11.01 0.87 -15.69
N LEU A 75 10.44 -0.20 -15.12
CA LEU A 75 11.16 -1.39 -14.68
C LEU A 75 11.59 -2.25 -15.88
N ALA A 76 10.69 -2.49 -16.83
CA ALA A 76 10.98 -3.23 -18.06
C ALA A 76 12.08 -2.52 -18.88
N ALA A 77 12.03 -1.19 -19.00
CA ALA A 77 13.07 -0.40 -19.65
C ALA A 77 14.45 -0.50 -18.98
N ARG A 78 14.52 -0.96 -17.73
CA ARG A 78 15.76 -1.22 -16.97
C ARG A 78 16.17 -2.70 -16.99
N GLY A 79 15.47 -3.54 -17.76
CA GLY A 79 15.77 -4.96 -17.90
C GLY A 79 15.24 -5.84 -16.77
N VAL A 80 14.29 -5.35 -15.95
CA VAL A 80 13.58 -6.18 -14.98
C VAL A 80 12.58 -7.07 -15.71
N ASP A 81 12.51 -8.34 -15.35
CA ASP A 81 11.52 -9.29 -15.86
C ASP A 81 10.13 -9.01 -15.24
N VAL A 82 9.43 -8.05 -15.83
CA VAL A 82 8.10 -7.61 -15.39
C VAL A 82 7.03 -8.67 -15.65
N GLU A 83 7.20 -9.50 -16.68
CA GLU A 83 6.21 -10.52 -17.06
C GLU A 83 6.02 -11.56 -15.96
N ASN A 84 7.08 -11.85 -15.18
CA ASN A 84 7.04 -12.79 -14.07
C ASN A 84 7.03 -12.11 -12.69
N LEU A 85 6.91 -10.78 -12.61
CA LEU A 85 6.96 -10.07 -11.33
C LEU A 85 5.68 -10.31 -10.52
N PRO A 86 5.76 -10.92 -9.32
CA PRO A 86 4.57 -11.15 -8.50
C PRO A 86 3.99 -9.83 -7.97
N PHE A 87 2.67 -9.78 -7.88
CA PHE A 87 1.90 -8.69 -7.28
C PHE A 87 0.87 -9.26 -6.30
N GLU A 88 0.68 -8.57 -5.19
CA GLU A 88 -0.36 -8.88 -4.21
C GLU A 88 -1.02 -7.57 -3.76
N GLY A 89 -2.34 -7.45 -3.95
CA GLY A 89 -3.09 -6.23 -3.63
C GLY A 89 -3.20 -5.95 -2.13
N SER A 90 -3.05 -6.99 -1.31
CA SER A 90 -3.03 -6.90 0.16
C SER A 90 -1.62 -6.83 0.76
N TYR A 91 -0.58 -6.75 -0.08
CA TYR A 91 0.80 -6.65 0.36
C TYR A 91 1.04 -5.44 1.28
N GLY A 92 1.70 -5.66 2.42
CA GLY A 92 2.06 -4.60 3.35
C GLY A 92 0.96 -4.16 4.33
N ARG A 93 -0.27 -4.69 4.23
CA ARG A 93 -1.40 -4.29 5.10
C ARG A 93 -1.16 -4.41 6.60
N THR A 94 -0.25 -5.28 7.05
CA THR A 94 0.01 -5.54 8.47
C THR A 94 1.38 -5.09 8.97
N SER A 95 2.24 -4.55 8.09
CA SER A 95 3.65 -4.29 8.41
C SER A 95 4.20 -2.99 7.84
N MET A 96 3.42 -2.26 7.03
CA MET A 96 3.90 -1.13 6.21
C MET A 96 2.98 0.10 6.33
N GLU A 97 2.46 0.37 7.53
CA GLU A 97 1.44 1.41 7.77
C GLU A 97 1.89 2.86 7.51
N TYR A 98 3.20 3.13 7.43
CA TYR A 98 3.72 4.48 7.13
C TYR A 98 3.90 4.74 5.62
N TYR A 99 3.72 3.73 4.78
CA TYR A 99 3.78 3.90 3.33
C TYR A 99 2.43 4.34 2.78
N ASP A 100 2.46 5.29 1.86
CA ASP A 100 1.27 5.93 1.28
C ASP A 100 1.19 5.76 -0.25
N GLY A 101 2.00 4.86 -0.78
CA GLY A 101 2.05 4.54 -2.19
C GLY A 101 2.55 3.13 -2.44
N PHE A 102 3.36 2.98 -3.49
CA PHE A 102 3.93 1.69 -3.85
C PHE A 102 4.88 1.17 -2.78
N VAL A 103 4.78 -0.13 -2.53
CA VAL A 103 5.65 -0.91 -1.64
C VAL A 103 6.20 -2.12 -2.39
N PHE A 104 7.35 -2.62 -1.95
CA PHE A 104 8.01 -3.78 -2.53
C PHE A 104 8.71 -4.62 -1.47
N GLY A 105 8.93 -5.88 -1.80
CA GLY A 105 9.76 -6.79 -1.03
C GLY A 105 10.54 -7.74 -1.92
N PHE A 106 11.68 -8.18 -1.43
CA PHE A 106 12.53 -9.20 -2.03
C PHE A 106 12.54 -10.40 -1.08
N TYR A 107 12.31 -11.58 -1.64
CA TYR A 107 12.17 -12.83 -0.91
C TYR A 107 13.11 -13.88 -1.50
N ASP A 108 13.51 -14.84 -0.67
CA ASP A 108 14.11 -16.07 -1.15
C ASP A 108 13.00 -17.11 -1.34
N ASP A 109 12.71 -17.45 -2.59
CA ASP A 109 11.69 -18.44 -2.94
C ASP A 109 11.99 -19.83 -2.36
N ALA A 110 13.26 -20.16 -2.11
CA ALA A 110 13.66 -21.42 -1.49
C ALA A 110 13.46 -21.41 0.03
N ARG A 111 13.31 -20.24 0.66
CA ARG A 111 13.22 -20.06 2.12
C ARG A 111 12.07 -19.13 2.52
N PRO A 112 10.81 -19.53 2.25
CA PRO A 112 9.63 -18.75 2.64
C PRO A 112 9.45 -18.62 4.17
N ASP A 113 10.20 -19.41 4.96
CA ASP A 113 10.25 -19.32 6.42
C ASP A 113 11.03 -18.09 6.93
N LEU A 114 11.86 -17.48 6.08
CA LEU A 114 12.66 -16.33 6.45
C LEU A 114 11.90 -15.01 6.21
N PRO A 115 12.18 -13.96 7.01
CA PRO A 115 11.69 -12.62 6.68
C PRO A 115 12.18 -12.17 5.29
N PRO A 116 11.58 -11.12 4.71
CA PRO A 116 12.04 -10.58 3.43
C PRO A 116 13.47 -10.04 3.53
N LEU A 117 14.28 -10.30 2.49
CA LEU A 117 15.66 -9.84 2.31
C LEU A 117 15.75 -8.32 2.29
N ALA A 118 14.83 -7.71 1.55
CA ALA A 118 14.70 -6.28 1.46
C ALA A 118 13.22 -5.90 1.39
N THR A 119 12.88 -4.76 1.98
CA THR A 119 11.55 -4.16 1.87
C THR A 119 11.68 -2.67 1.66
N GLY A 120 10.69 -2.07 1.02
CA GLY A 120 10.69 -0.63 0.82
C GLY A 120 9.40 -0.13 0.21
N GLY A 121 9.38 1.17 -0.08
CA GLY A 121 8.22 1.82 -0.65
C GLY A 121 8.28 3.34 -0.58
N ARG A 122 7.17 3.96 -0.98
CA ARG A 122 6.95 5.41 -0.98
C ARG A 122 6.28 5.88 0.32
N TYR A 123 6.82 6.94 0.92
CA TYR A 123 6.42 7.45 2.24
C TYR A 123 6.37 8.98 2.28
N ASP A 124 5.57 9.58 1.39
CA ASP A 124 5.49 11.04 1.23
C ASP A 124 4.83 11.70 2.47
N ALA A 125 3.81 11.06 3.05
CA ALA A 125 3.10 11.50 4.23
C ALA A 125 4.01 11.57 5.46
N LEU A 126 4.93 10.61 5.61
CA LEU A 126 5.90 10.62 6.69
C LEU A 126 6.82 11.84 6.61
N THR A 127 7.30 12.20 5.41
CA THR A 127 8.16 13.38 5.28
C THR A 127 7.39 14.67 5.58
N ALA A 128 6.11 14.74 5.20
CA ALA A 128 5.26 15.88 5.51
C ALA A 128 5.01 16.04 7.02
N VAL A 129 4.74 14.94 7.75
CA VAL A 129 4.57 14.97 9.21
C VAL A 129 5.85 15.43 9.90
N LEU A 130 7.00 14.87 9.52
CA LEU A 130 8.30 15.23 10.11
C LEU A 130 8.72 16.67 9.77
N GLY A 131 8.30 17.18 8.61
CA GLY A 131 8.56 18.55 8.17
C GLY A 131 7.49 19.57 8.59
N GLY A 132 6.60 19.23 9.53
CA GLY A 132 5.63 20.19 10.08
C GLY A 132 4.58 20.65 9.06
N GLY A 133 4.15 19.76 8.17
CA GLY A 133 3.20 20.05 7.08
C GLY A 133 3.86 20.37 5.74
N THR A 134 5.19 20.45 5.69
CA THR A 134 5.97 20.54 4.44
C THR A 134 6.72 19.24 4.22
N GLY A 135 6.50 18.57 3.10
CA GLY A 135 7.14 17.29 2.78
C GLY A 135 7.79 17.29 1.40
N VAL A 136 8.61 16.28 1.15
CA VAL A 136 9.16 15.98 -0.18
C VAL A 136 8.76 14.56 -0.58
N PRO A 137 8.53 14.29 -1.88
CA PRO A 137 8.33 12.93 -2.35
C PRO A 137 9.53 12.06 -1.96
N ALA A 138 9.28 10.90 -1.35
CA ALA A 138 10.33 10.03 -0.83
C ALA A 138 10.04 8.54 -1.10
N VAL A 139 11.09 7.83 -1.49
CA VAL A 139 11.09 6.38 -1.69
C VAL A 139 12.40 5.83 -1.18
N GLY A 140 12.35 4.66 -0.55
CA GLY A 140 13.51 4.02 0.05
C GLY A 140 13.19 2.60 0.50
N GLY A 141 14.23 1.91 0.95
CA GLY A 141 14.11 0.54 1.45
C GLY A 141 15.29 0.16 2.33
N VAL A 142 15.16 -0.98 2.98
CA VAL A 142 16.18 -1.59 3.82
C VAL A 142 16.56 -2.93 3.22
N ILE A 143 17.84 -3.28 3.30
CA ILE A 143 18.38 -4.61 3.01
C ILE A 143 18.88 -5.18 4.33
N ARG A 144 18.53 -6.43 4.64
CA ARG A 144 18.94 -7.13 5.87
C ARG A 144 20.29 -7.80 5.67
N PRO A 145 21.41 -7.26 6.21
CA PRO A 145 22.73 -7.79 5.95
C PRO A 145 22.89 -9.24 6.41
N GLU A 146 22.25 -9.61 7.52
CA GLU A 146 22.27 -10.96 8.06
C GLU A 146 21.68 -12.00 7.09
N GLN A 147 20.67 -11.61 6.31
CA GLN A 147 20.06 -12.50 5.33
C GLN A 147 20.86 -12.57 4.04
N VAL A 148 21.44 -11.45 3.60
CA VAL A 148 22.38 -11.43 2.47
C VAL A 148 23.53 -12.40 2.75
N LEU A 149 24.13 -12.31 3.95
CA LEU A 149 25.21 -13.20 4.36
C LEU A 149 24.78 -14.67 4.42
N ALA A 150 23.56 -14.95 4.91
CA ALA A 150 23.04 -16.31 4.95
C ALA A 150 22.82 -16.92 3.56
N LEU A 151 22.41 -16.11 2.58
CA LEU A 151 22.23 -16.53 1.18
C LEU A 151 23.57 -16.76 0.47
N GLU A 152 24.53 -15.86 0.67
CA GLU A 152 25.89 -16.03 0.11
C GLU A 152 26.58 -17.29 0.65
N ALA A 153 26.38 -17.63 1.92
CA ALA A 153 26.94 -18.85 2.51
C ALA A 153 26.23 -20.14 2.07
N ALA A 154 25.02 -20.05 1.51
CA ALA A 154 24.24 -21.17 1.02
C ALA A 154 24.50 -21.50 -0.47
N THR A 155 25.28 -20.67 -1.17
CA THR A 155 25.65 -20.81 -2.59
C THR A 155 27.05 -21.39 -2.73
#